data_AF-A0A9E3C3R3-F1
#
_entry.id   AF-A0A9E3C3R3-F1
#
_cell.length_a   1.000
_cell.length_b   1.000
_cell.length_c   1.000
_cell.angle_alpha   90.00
_cell.angle_beta   90.00
_cell.angle_gamma   90.00
#
_symmetry.space_group_name_H-M   'P 1'
#
loop_
_entity.id
_entity.type
_entity.pdbx_description
1 polymer ?
#
loop_
_entity_poly.entity_id
_entity_poly.type
_entity_poly.pdbx_seq_one_letter_code
_entity_poly.pdbx_strand_id
1 'polypeptide(L)'
;MKKIARLSAAAGLILLMFGACTPQQTATAPPPATVCTGQRVQVCTREYRPVCGTDVRGASQTYGNACEACANKQVVSHRLGAC
;
A
#
# COMPACT_ATOMS: atom_id res chain seq x y z
N MET A 1 -60.75 6.02 24.02
CA MET A 1 -59.57 5.33 24.60
C MET A 1 -58.65 4.91 23.47
N LYS A 2 -57.41 5.44 23.45
CA LYS A 2 -56.42 5.38 22.36
C LYS A 2 -55.92 3.94 22.10
N LYS A 3 -55.89 3.49 20.84
CA LYS A 3 -54.96 2.43 20.38
C LYS A 3 -54.31 2.91 19.08
N ILE A 4 -53.17 3.57 19.21
CA ILE A 4 -52.36 4.05 18.10
C ILE A 4 -51.54 2.86 17.62
N ALA A 5 -51.87 2.32 16.44
CA ALA A 5 -51.17 1.19 15.84
C ALA A 5 -49.77 1.63 15.37
N ARG A 6 -48.78 0.78 15.66
CA ARG A 6 -47.35 1.02 15.52
C ARG A 6 -46.97 1.12 14.04
N LEU A 7 -46.23 2.17 13.69
CA LEU A 7 -45.61 2.40 12.39
C LEU A 7 -44.90 1.12 11.91
N SER A 8 -45.32 0.59 10.76
CA SER A 8 -44.70 -0.53 10.08
C SER A 8 -43.27 -0.15 9.68
N ALA A 9 -42.27 -0.73 10.34
CA ALA A 9 -40.85 -0.55 10.05
C ALA A 9 -40.44 -1.27 8.74
N ALA A 10 -41.06 -0.89 7.62
CA ALA A 10 -40.84 -1.48 6.31
C ALA A 10 -39.58 -0.94 5.58
N ALA A 11 -38.65 -0.28 6.27
CA ALA A 11 -37.55 0.46 5.62
C ALA A 11 -36.17 0.25 6.26
N GLY A 12 -35.93 -0.88 6.95
CA GLY A 12 -34.70 -1.08 7.73
C GLY A 12 -33.86 -2.32 7.42
N LEU A 13 -34.20 -3.15 6.42
CA LEU A 13 -33.59 -4.49 6.25
C LEU A 13 -32.99 -4.76 4.86
N ILE A 14 -32.54 -3.73 4.13
CA ILE A 14 -31.88 -3.86 2.82
C ILE A 14 -30.54 -3.12 2.84
N LEU A 15 -29.61 -3.53 3.72
CA LEU A 15 -28.24 -2.99 3.71
C LEU A 15 -27.21 -3.97 4.31
N LEU A 16 -27.17 -5.21 3.84
CA LEU A 16 -26.15 -6.22 4.23
C LEU A 16 -25.52 -6.94 3.04
N MET A 17 -25.51 -6.32 1.85
CA MET A 17 -25.01 -6.93 0.60
C MET A 17 -23.87 -6.13 -0.05
N PHE A 18 -22.88 -5.70 0.73
CA PHE A 18 -21.58 -5.30 0.19
C PHE A 18 -20.50 -6.18 0.81
N GLY A 19 -20.24 -7.32 0.15
CA GLY A 19 -19.11 -8.17 0.45
C GLY A 19 -17.82 -7.39 0.25
N ALA A 20 -17.13 -7.08 1.34
CA ALA A 20 -15.81 -6.48 1.30
C ALA A 20 -14.78 -7.57 0.99
N CYS A 21 -14.38 -7.71 -0.27
CA CYS A 21 -13.18 -8.45 -0.63
C CYS A 21 -11.96 -7.53 -0.45
N THR A 22 -11.59 -7.23 0.80
CA THR A 22 -10.32 -6.55 1.06
C THR A 22 -9.18 -7.54 0.83
N PRO A 23 -8.13 -7.20 0.05
CA PRO A 23 -6.92 -7.99 0.04
C PRO A 23 -6.32 -7.99 1.45
N GLN A 24 -6.47 -9.12 2.14
CA GLN A 24 -5.90 -9.37 3.44
C GLN A 24 -4.38 -9.42 3.27
N GLN A 25 -3.68 -8.32 3.52
CA GLN A 25 -2.24 -8.35 3.76
C GLN A 25 -2.04 -9.06 5.11
N THR A 26 -2.01 -10.39 5.07
CA THR A 26 -1.55 -11.20 6.20
C THR A 26 -0.19 -10.69 6.61
N ALA A 27 -0.10 -10.13 7.83
CA ALA A 27 1.10 -9.54 8.40
C ALA A 27 2.18 -10.62 8.66
N THR A 28 2.74 -11.15 7.59
CA THR A 28 4.12 -11.62 7.60
C THR A 28 4.97 -10.36 7.61
N ALA A 29 6.00 -10.31 8.46
CA ALA A 29 6.88 -9.15 8.56
C ALA A 29 7.27 -8.68 7.14
N PRO A 30 7.20 -7.37 6.86
CA PRO A 30 7.50 -6.87 5.53
C PRO A 30 8.91 -7.31 5.12
N PRO A 31 9.15 -7.51 3.80
CA PRO A 31 10.46 -7.92 3.32
C PRO A 31 11.57 -7.05 3.90
N PRO A 32 12.74 -7.63 4.21
CA PRO A 32 13.84 -6.87 4.76
C PRO A 32 14.19 -5.69 3.85
N ALA A 33 14.42 -4.54 4.47
CA ALA A 33 14.84 -3.34 3.75
C ALA A 33 16.32 -3.47 3.35
N THR A 34 16.60 -3.16 2.10
CA THR A 34 17.96 -3.01 1.57
C THR A 34 18.33 -1.54 1.62
N VAL A 35 19.46 -1.21 2.25
CA VAL A 35 19.97 0.16 2.33
C VAL A 35 20.68 0.51 1.02
N CYS A 36 20.43 1.70 0.48
CA CYS A 36 21.15 2.19 -0.68
C CYS A 36 22.57 2.60 -0.26
N THR A 37 23.54 1.70 -0.44
CA THR A 37 24.95 1.93 -0.13
C THR A 37 25.72 2.39 -1.37
N GLY A 38 26.78 3.18 -1.16
CA GLY A 38 27.73 3.54 -2.22
C GLY A 38 27.32 4.70 -3.14
N GLN A 39 28.01 4.78 -4.28
CA GLN A 39 27.82 5.85 -5.26
C GLN A 39 26.53 5.66 -6.05
N ARG A 40 25.78 6.74 -6.19
CA ARG A 40 24.48 6.76 -6.88
C ARG A 40 24.69 6.55 -8.37
N VAL A 41 24.14 5.45 -8.88
CA VAL A 41 24.16 5.09 -10.30
C VAL A 41 23.31 6.05 -11.11
N GLN A 42 23.75 6.36 -12.34
CA GLN A 42 23.06 7.28 -13.25
C GLN A 42 22.31 6.55 -14.37
N VAL A 43 22.56 5.25 -14.54
CA VAL A 43 21.97 4.41 -15.59
C VAL A 43 21.47 3.13 -14.96
N CYS A 44 20.21 2.81 -15.21
CA CYS A 44 19.55 1.59 -14.78
C CYS A 44 19.00 0.81 -15.97
N THR A 45 18.86 -0.51 -15.82
CA THR A 45 18.10 -1.32 -16.77
C THR A 45 16.62 -0.92 -16.70
N ARG A 46 15.88 -1.17 -17.79
CA ARG A 46 14.42 -0.95 -17.85
C ARG A 46 13.62 -2.19 -17.40
N GLU A 47 14.24 -3.05 -16.60
CA GLU A 47 13.55 -4.21 -16.05
C GLU A 47 12.53 -3.75 -15.00
N TYR A 48 11.30 -4.23 -15.10
CA TYR A 48 10.26 -3.94 -14.13
C TYR A 48 10.22 -5.02 -13.04
N ARG A 49 10.85 -4.74 -11.90
CA ARG A 49 10.83 -5.55 -10.67
C ARG A 49 10.63 -4.61 -9.49
N PRO A 50 9.37 -4.21 -9.21
CA PRO A 50 9.08 -3.04 -8.41
C PRO A 50 9.59 -3.17 -6.97
N VAL A 51 9.99 -2.02 -6.42
CA VAL A 51 10.43 -1.89 -5.03
C VAL A 51 9.78 -0.67 -4.38
N CYS A 52 9.59 -0.74 -3.07
CA CYS A 52 9.08 0.35 -2.25
C CYS A 52 10.27 1.08 -1.64
N GLY A 53 10.65 2.21 -2.21
CA GLY A 53 11.75 3.05 -1.76
C GLY A 53 11.29 4.01 -0.67
N THR A 54 12.06 4.10 0.42
CA THR A 54 11.84 5.05 1.52
C THR A 54 12.88 6.16 1.45
N ASP A 55 12.42 7.40 1.48
CA ASP A 55 13.28 8.58 1.46
C ASP A 55 13.82 8.99 2.84
N VAL A 56 14.72 9.97 2.86
CA VAL A 56 15.30 10.55 4.09
C VAL A 56 14.26 11.13 5.06
N ARG A 57 13.03 11.41 4.60
CA ARG A 57 11.92 11.94 5.40
C ARG A 57 10.97 10.83 5.86
N GLY A 58 11.20 9.59 5.45
CA GLY A 58 10.34 8.43 5.72
C GLY A 58 9.18 8.27 4.75
N ALA A 59 9.06 9.12 3.71
CA ALA A 59 8.04 8.94 2.68
C ALA A 59 8.39 7.73 1.81
N SER A 60 7.37 6.97 1.40
CA SER A 60 7.54 5.76 0.60
C SER A 60 6.97 5.96 -0.80
N GLN A 61 7.68 5.48 -1.82
CA GLN A 61 7.29 5.55 -3.22
C GLN A 61 7.69 4.28 -3.97
N THR A 62 6.86 3.82 -4.90
CA THR A 62 7.15 2.69 -5.78
C THR A 62 8.10 3.11 -6.91
N TYR A 63 9.17 2.35 -7.10
CA TYR A 63 10.14 2.48 -8.20
C TYR A 63 10.09 1.24 -9.09
N GLY A 64 10.46 1.38 -10.37
CA GLY A 64 10.40 0.28 -11.34
C GLY A 64 11.34 -0.88 -10.99
N ASN A 65 12.49 -0.57 -10.37
CA ASN A 65 13.40 -1.55 -9.79
C ASN A 65 14.30 -0.96 -8.70
N ALA A 66 15.10 -1.81 -8.06
CA ALA A 66 16.05 -1.43 -7.00
C ALA A 66 17.09 -0.40 -7.46
N CYS A 67 17.56 -0.49 -8.71
CA CYS A 67 18.51 0.46 -9.27
C CYS A 67 17.89 1.86 -9.36
N GLU A 68 16.68 1.97 -9.93
CA GLU A 68 15.97 3.23 -10.06
C GLU A 68 15.67 3.87 -8.70
N ALA A 69 15.33 3.05 -7.70
CA ALA A 69 15.16 3.52 -6.32
C ALA A 69 16.46 4.13 -5.78
N CYS A 70 17.58 3.41 -5.82
CA CYS A 70 18.84 3.89 -5.27
C CYS A 70 19.54 4.95 -6.14
N ALA A 71 19.16 5.12 -7.41
CA ALA A 71 19.60 6.24 -8.25
C ALA A 71 19.08 7.58 -7.73
N ASN A 72 17.87 7.60 -7.16
CA ASN A 72 17.35 8.80 -6.50
C ASN A 72 18.11 9.07 -5.20
N LYS A 73 18.83 10.21 -5.13
CA LYS A 73 19.64 10.64 -3.98
C LYS A 73 18.86 10.74 -2.66
N GLN A 74 17.55 10.98 -2.73
CA GLN A 74 16.70 11.13 -1.55
C GLN A 74 16.28 9.78 -0.94
N VAL A 75 16.33 8.70 -1.71
CA VAL A 75 16.01 7.35 -1.22
C VAL A 75 17.17 6.81 -0.38
N VAL A 76 16.86 6.32 0.82
CA VAL A 76 17.83 5.74 1.77
C VAL A 76 17.75 4.22 1.85
N SER A 77 16.57 3.65 1.60
CA SER A 77 16.38 2.21 1.59
C SER A 77 15.23 1.81 0.67
N HIS A 78 15.14 0.54 0.31
CA HIS A 78 14.00 0.00 -0.40
C HIS A 78 13.64 -1.41 0.08
N ARG A 79 12.38 -1.81 -0.11
CA ARG A 79 11.89 -3.18 0.12
C ARG A 79 11.41 -3.79 -1.19
N LEU A 80 11.43 -5.11 -1.31
CA LEU A 80 10.89 -5.80 -2.48
C LEU A 80 9.36 -5.62 -2.54
N GLY A 81 8.84 -5.41 -3.75
CA GLY A 81 7.43 -5.16 -4.01
C GLY A 81 7.08 -3.67 -4.03
N ALA A 82 5.95 -3.33 -4.64
CA ALA A 82 5.44 -1.96 -4.63
C ALA A 82 5.03 -1.53 -3.20
N CYS A 83 5.05 -0.22 -2.95
CA CYS A 83 4.20 0.37 -1.92
C CYS A 83 2.74 0.31 -2.41
#